data_AF-A0AAN8CQY3-F1
#
_entry.id   AF-A0AAN8CQY3-F1
#
_cell.length_a   1.000
_cell.length_b   1.000
_cell.length_c   1.000
_cell.angle_alpha   90.00
_cell.angle_beta   90.00
_cell.angle_gamma   90.00
#
_symmetry.space_group_name_H-M   'P 1'
#
loop_
_entity.id
_entity.type
_entity.pdbx_description
1 polymer ?
#
loop_
_entity_poly.entity_id
_entity_poly.type
_entity_poly.pdbx_seq_one_letter_code
_entity_poly.pdbx_strand_id
1 'polypeptide(L)'
;MERNVAWILMLLPLVALGEAEISNPLTDLENIAGKLVFYQMEGNATYVRDTGELASYIQTETMFELYDPQKNLSSAKFTYTWDLGNGEVIQGTEPVVRYNYPESGNYTLRLKVGVKVTKLAPLLTDVYSTDVQVLDAIKNIEMKGPSDYEVSQNTGLAFHVDGSPPLWVCWRFLPNCVPDATGGCTLTMLYGNMLRLNHTFTSTGVHCLDISVRNEISKLESSFSIYVKRNNNAHMFFILSCAAILLATFSFIAVIACRPRHQNRTQIATSSNAVFLKNDDSEGHSRIFFNFNAQRGEKEPLLLQLGAPYSS
;
A
#
# COMPACT_ATOMS: atom_id res chain seq x y z
N MET A 1 21.36 -2.47 -115.56
CA MET A 1 21.77 -2.75 -114.17
C MET A 1 22.21 -1.43 -113.58
N GLU A 2 21.27 -0.63 -113.13
CA GLU A 2 20.63 -0.67 -111.80
C GLU A 2 21.55 -0.13 -110.70
N ARG A 3 21.08 0.97 -110.08
CA ARG A 3 20.97 1.26 -108.63
C ARG A 3 22.23 1.05 -107.76
N ASN A 4 22.58 1.91 -106.81
CA ASN A 4 21.82 2.93 -106.10
C ASN A 4 22.80 3.89 -105.42
N VAL A 5 22.50 5.19 -105.49
CA VAL A 5 23.17 6.25 -104.72
C VAL A 5 22.67 6.16 -103.27
N ALA A 6 23.56 5.85 -102.32
CA ALA A 6 23.23 5.87 -100.90
C ALA A 6 23.38 7.30 -100.35
N TRP A 7 22.26 8.00 -100.22
CA TRP A 7 22.18 9.27 -99.50
C TRP A 7 22.18 9.00 -98.00
N ILE A 8 23.21 9.50 -97.31
CA ILE A 8 23.33 9.45 -95.85
C ILE A 8 22.43 10.57 -95.29
N LEU A 9 21.22 10.22 -94.86
CA LEU A 9 20.36 11.11 -94.09
C LEU A 9 20.88 11.20 -92.64
N MET A 10 21.43 12.36 -92.30
CA MET A 10 21.72 12.77 -90.93
C MET A 10 20.40 13.04 -90.20
N LEU A 11 19.98 12.10 -89.34
CA LEU A 11 18.87 12.28 -88.41
C LEU A 11 19.33 13.18 -87.24
N LEU A 12 18.88 14.44 -87.26
CA LEU A 12 18.91 15.33 -86.09
C LEU A 12 17.91 14.82 -85.04
N PRO A 13 18.31 14.65 -83.76
CA PRO A 13 17.37 14.29 -82.72
C PRO A 13 16.50 15.51 -82.39
N LEU A 14 15.19 15.37 -82.57
CA LEU A 14 14.21 16.27 -81.97
C LEU A 14 14.35 16.15 -80.44
N VAL A 15 14.96 17.14 -79.81
CA VAL A 15 14.82 17.34 -78.37
C VAL A 15 13.39 17.84 -78.17
N ALA A 16 12.53 16.96 -77.67
CA ALA A 16 11.23 17.35 -77.15
C ALA A 16 11.49 18.34 -76.00
N LEU A 17 11.01 19.57 -76.14
CA LEU A 17 10.79 20.44 -74.99
C LEU A 17 9.76 19.73 -74.10
N GLY A 18 10.24 19.04 -73.07
CA GLY A 18 9.40 18.73 -71.93
C GLY A 18 8.97 20.07 -71.34
N GLU A 19 7.68 20.39 -71.45
CA GLU A 19 7.06 21.36 -70.56
C GLU A 19 7.40 20.93 -69.14
N ALA A 20 8.27 21.71 -68.48
CA ALA A 20 8.39 21.65 -67.05
C ALA A 20 7.02 22.01 -66.52
N GLU A 21 6.28 21.00 -66.09
CA GLU A 21 5.08 21.12 -65.29
C GLU A 21 5.51 21.89 -64.04
N ILE A 22 5.28 23.20 -64.05
CA ILE A 22 5.39 24.04 -62.87
C ILE A 22 4.24 23.56 -61.99
N SER A 23 4.47 22.51 -61.21
CA SER A 23 3.63 22.20 -60.08
C SER A 23 3.65 23.46 -59.22
N ASN A 24 2.51 24.15 -59.17
CA ASN A 24 2.36 25.24 -58.23
C ASN A 24 2.64 24.63 -56.85
N PRO A 25 3.63 25.11 -56.07
CA PRO A 25 3.90 24.56 -54.73
C PRO A 25 2.71 24.72 -53.77
N LEU A 26 1.65 25.39 -54.22
CA LEU A 26 0.39 25.62 -53.51
C LEU A 26 -0.64 24.49 -53.66
N THR A 27 -0.54 23.60 -54.66
CA THR A 27 -1.58 22.59 -54.93
C THR A 27 -1.44 21.31 -54.09
N ASP A 28 -0.32 21.11 -53.41
CA ASP A 28 -0.06 19.90 -52.61
C ASP A 28 -0.23 20.09 -51.09
N LEU A 29 -0.69 21.27 -50.63
CA LEU A 29 -0.89 21.53 -49.21
C LEU A 29 -2.28 21.05 -48.76
N GLU A 30 -2.51 19.73 -48.81
CA GLU A 30 -3.77 19.12 -48.37
C GLU A 30 -3.98 19.24 -46.85
N ASN A 31 -2.91 19.16 -46.06
CA ASN A 31 -2.95 19.22 -44.59
C ASN A 31 -1.82 20.10 -44.02
N ILE A 32 -2.06 20.77 -42.89
CA ILE A 32 -1.08 21.66 -42.24
C ILE A 32 -0.29 20.79 -41.26
N ALA A 33 0.88 20.28 -41.64
CA ALA A 33 1.65 19.37 -40.79
C ALA A 33 2.18 20.04 -39.50
N GLY A 34 2.04 19.36 -38.37
CA GLY A 34 2.55 19.81 -37.07
C GLY A 34 2.22 18.84 -35.94
N LYS A 35 2.56 19.23 -34.71
CA LYS A 35 2.23 18.46 -33.50
C LYS A 35 1.92 19.39 -32.32
N LEU A 36 1.18 18.86 -31.34
CA LEU A 36 0.93 19.53 -30.07
C LEU A 36 1.96 19.09 -29.04
N VAL A 37 2.46 20.05 -28.25
CA VAL A 37 3.40 19.81 -27.15
C VAL A 37 2.92 20.55 -25.91
N PHE A 38 3.05 19.92 -24.75
CA PHE A 38 2.55 20.42 -23.48
C PHE A 38 3.70 20.68 -22.51
N TYR A 39 3.73 21.86 -21.92
CA TYR A 39 4.74 22.25 -20.94
C TYR A 39 4.08 22.63 -19.62
N GLN A 40 4.56 22.08 -18.51
CA GLN A 40 4.16 22.48 -17.16
C GLN A 40 5.39 22.86 -16.32
N MET A 41 5.30 23.97 -15.60
CA MET A 41 6.36 24.41 -14.70
C MET A 41 6.00 24.05 -13.26
N GLU A 42 6.90 23.36 -12.57
CA GLU A 42 6.78 23.08 -11.14
C GLU A 42 8.09 23.51 -10.45
N GLY A 43 8.00 24.57 -9.65
CA GLY A 43 9.18 25.24 -9.11
C GLY A 43 10.06 25.81 -10.22
N ASN A 44 11.32 25.36 -10.30
CA ASN A 44 12.28 25.78 -11.33
C ASN A 44 12.40 24.79 -12.49
N ALA A 45 11.64 23.70 -12.48
CA ALA A 45 11.70 22.66 -13.48
C ALA A 45 10.56 22.80 -14.50
N THR A 46 10.89 22.63 -15.78
CA THR A 46 9.92 22.55 -16.87
C THR A 46 9.77 21.10 -17.31
N TYR A 47 8.54 20.59 -17.25
CA TYR A 47 8.19 19.23 -17.65
C TYR A 47 7.49 19.25 -19.00
N VAL A 48 7.98 18.43 -19.91
CA VAL A 48 7.30 18.14 -21.18
C VAL A 48 6.34 16.99 -20.94
N ARG A 49 5.05 17.18 -21.23
CA ARG A 49 3.97 16.21 -20.99
C ARG A 49 3.48 15.60 -22.30
N ASP A 50 4.40 14.99 -23.06
CA ASP A 50 4.11 14.41 -24.37
C ASP A 50 3.10 13.24 -24.32
N THR A 51 2.93 12.63 -23.15
CA THR A 51 2.01 11.51 -22.90
C THR A 51 0.59 11.95 -22.56
N GLY A 52 0.36 13.25 -22.32
CA GLY A 52 -0.97 13.82 -22.11
C GLY A 52 -1.43 13.90 -20.64
N GLU A 53 -0.64 13.45 -19.67
CA GLU A 53 -0.94 13.63 -18.25
C GLU A 53 -0.52 15.03 -17.77
N LEU A 54 -1.49 15.80 -17.29
CA LEU A 54 -1.31 17.18 -16.85
C LEU A 54 -1.63 17.31 -15.36
N ALA A 55 -0.88 18.11 -14.61
CA ALA A 55 -1.23 18.48 -13.24
C ALA A 55 -2.38 19.52 -13.22
N SER A 56 -3.39 19.29 -12.39
CA SER A 56 -4.44 20.29 -12.11
C SER A 56 -3.86 21.50 -11.37
N TYR A 57 -4.51 22.66 -11.52
CA TYR A 57 -4.12 23.96 -10.96
C TYR A 57 -2.74 24.51 -11.39
N ILE A 58 -1.96 23.74 -12.15
CA ILE A 58 -0.69 24.19 -12.73
C ILE A 58 -0.95 24.75 -14.13
N GLN A 59 -0.31 25.89 -14.42
CA GLN A 59 -0.39 26.49 -15.75
C GLN A 59 0.30 25.57 -16.76
N THR A 60 -0.49 25.14 -17.75
CA THR A 60 -0.03 24.37 -18.89
C THR A 60 0.12 25.31 -20.08
N GLU A 61 1.32 25.34 -20.66
CA GLU A 61 1.58 25.99 -21.94
C GLU A 61 1.50 24.94 -23.03
N THR A 62 0.42 24.99 -23.83
CA THR A 62 0.21 24.10 -24.97
C THR A 62 0.64 24.82 -26.24
N MET A 63 1.59 24.23 -26.96
CA MET A 63 2.19 24.80 -28.16
C MET A 63 1.87 23.92 -29.38
N PHE A 64 1.51 24.56 -30.49
CA PHE A 64 1.48 23.93 -31.81
C PHE A 64 2.82 24.15 -32.51
N GLU A 65 3.56 23.06 -32.71
CA GLU A 65 4.81 23.07 -33.47
C GLU A 65 4.52 22.78 -34.94
N LEU A 66 4.56 23.82 -35.77
CA LEU A 66 4.41 23.71 -37.22
C LEU A 66 5.61 22.96 -37.83
N TYR A 67 5.32 21.97 -38.66
CA TYR A 67 6.31 21.26 -39.47
C TYR A 67 6.26 21.76 -40.92
N ASP A 68 7.12 22.72 -41.25
CA ASP A 68 7.23 23.31 -42.61
C ASP A 68 8.70 23.40 -43.06
N PRO A 69 9.33 22.27 -43.45
CA PRO A 69 10.74 22.26 -43.84
C PRO A 69 11.01 23.05 -45.13
N GLN A 70 10.02 23.12 -46.02
CA GLN A 70 10.13 23.84 -47.30
C GLN A 70 9.86 25.35 -47.16
N LYS A 71 9.36 25.79 -45.99
CA LYS A 71 9.00 27.18 -45.69
C LYS A 71 7.90 27.73 -46.60
N ASN A 72 7.02 26.87 -47.10
CA ASN A 72 5.92 27.27 -47.99
C ASN A 72 4.89 28.16 -47.27
N LEU A 73 4.86 28.12 -45.94
CA LEU A 73 3.93 28.86 -45.09
C LEU A 73 4.57 30.06 -44.38
N SER A 74 5.83 30.40 -44.68
CA SER A 74 6.56 31.44 -43.93
C SER A 74 5.91 32.83 -43.98
N SER A 75 5.17 33.14 -45.06
CA SER A 75 4.43 34.41 -45.22
C SER A 75 2.93 34.28 -44.95
N ALA A 76 2.47 33.10 -44.54
CA ALA A 76 1.06 32.85 -44.31
C ALA A 76 0.59 33.46 -43.00
N LYS A 77 -0.69 33.85 -42.95
CA LYS A 77 -1.34 34.30 -41.71
C LYS A 77 -2.05 33.12 -41.07
N PHE A 78 -1.71 32.85 -39.82
CA PHE A 78 -2.29 31.78 -39.03
C PHE A 78 -3.38 32.32 -38.09
N THR A 79 -4.41 31.51 -37.90
CA THR A 79 -5.43 31.70 -36.87
C THR A 79 -5.61 30.39 -36.13
N TYR A 80 -5.65 30.45 -34.81
CA TYR A 80 -5.78 29.29 -33.95
C TYR A 80 -7.07 29.38 -33.15
N THR A 81 -7.82 28.28 -33.10
CA THR A 81 -8.98 28.12 -32.21
C THR A 81 -8.74 26.90 -31.35
N TRP A 82 -8.47 27.15 -30.07
CA TRP A 82 -8.23 26.16 -29.04
C TRP A 82 -9.55 25.86 -28.33
N ASP A 83 -10.06 24.65 -28.47
CA ASP A 83 -11.12 24.09 -27.64
C ASP A 83 -10.46 23.18 -26.60
N LEU A 84 -10.58 23.56 -25.33
CA LEU A 84 -9.85 22.91 -24.23
C LEU A 84 -10.56 21.64 -23.72
N GLY A 85 -11.71 21.27 -24.30
CA GLY A 85 -12.46 20.06 -23.94
C GLY A 85 -13.33 20.20 -22.68
N ASN A 86 -13.22 21.32 -21.96
CA ASN A 86 -14.05 21.68 -20.80
C ASN A 86 -15.18 22.68 -21.15
N GLY A 87 -15.39 22.93 -22.44
CA GLY A 87 -16.35 23.92 -22.96
C GLY A 87 -15.78 25.32 -23.15
N GLU A 88 -14.54 25.58 -22.72
CA GLU A 88 -13.85 26.84 -22.99
C GLU A 88 -13.15 26.83 -24.34
N VAL A 89 -13.31 27.92 -25.08
CA VAL A 89 -12.73 28.10 -26.42
C VAL A 89 -11.96 29.41 -26.47
N ILE A 90 -10.69 29.33 -26.85
CA ILE A 90 -9.77 30.47 -26.95
C ILE A 90 -9.37 30.64 -28.42
N GLN A 91 -9.58 31.84 -28.96
CA GLN A 91 -9.23 32.17 -30.34
C GLN A 91 -8.10 33.20 -30.35
N GLY A 92 -7.14 33.01 -31.26
CA GLY A 92 -5.98 33.89 -31.34
C GLY A 92 -5.16 33.71 -32.61
N THR A 93 -4.04 34.41 -32.64
CA THR A 93 -3.04 34.33 -33.72
C THR A 93 -1.72 33.71 -33.24
N GLU A 94 -1.61 33.44 -31.94
CA GLU A 94 -0.46 32.79 -31.35
C GLU A 94 -0.60 31.27 -31.44
N PRO A 95 0.48 30.53 -31.78
CA PRO A 95 0.49 29.07 -31.80
C PRO A 95 0.56 28.46 -30.39
N VAL A 96 0.38 29.28 -29.35
CA VAL A 96 0.47 28.88 -27.96
C VAL A 96 -0.80 29.29 -27.21
N VAL A 97 -1.24 28.42 -26.31
CA VAL A 97 -2.29 28.73 -25.34
C VAL A 97 -1.79 28.38 -23.95
N ARG A 98 -2.09 29.25 -22.99
CA ARG A 98 -1.73 29.05 -21.57
C ARG A 98 -3.01 28.87 -20.78
N TYR A 99 -3.15 27.72 -20.15
CA TYR A 99 -4.36 27.36 -19.42
C TYR A 99 -4.06 26.48 -18.21
N ASN A 100 -4.82 26.63 -17.12
CA ASN A 100 -4.76 25.75 -15.96
C ASN A 100 -6.11 25.06 -15.74
N TYR A 101 -6.12 23.73 -15.82
CA TYR A 101 -7.32 22.96 -15.54
C TYR A 101 -7.61 22.94 -14.04
N PRO A 102 -8.79 23.40 -13.58
CA PRO A 102 -9.12 23.44 -12.15
C PRO A 102 -9.57 22.08 -11.60
N GLU A 103 -10.03 21.18 -12.45
CA GLU A 103 -10.56 19.88 -12.05
C GLU A 103 -9.75 18.76 -12.70
N SER A 104 -9.50 17.69 -11.95
CA SER A 104 -8.96 16.45 -12.51
C SER A 104 -10.01 15.78 -13.38
N GLY A 105 -9.61 15.20 -14.50
CA GLY A 105 -10.53 14.55 -15.42
C GLY A 105 -9.90 14.25 -16.77
N ASN A 106 -10.69 13.62 -17.64
CA ASN A 106 -10.29 13.37 -19.02
C ASN A 106 -10.91 14.46 -19.90
N TYR A 107 -10.08 15.11 -20.71
CA TYR A 107 -10.51 16.16 -21.63
C TYR A 107 -10.02 15.84 -23.03
N THR A 108 -10.82 16.18 -24.04
CA THR A 108 -10.40 16.09 -25.44
C THR A 108 -10.10 17.49 -25.94
N LEU A 109 -8.81 17.84 -26.00
CA LEU A 109 -8.35 19.13 -26.53
C LEU A 109 -8.40 19.08 -28.05
N ARG A 110 -9.00 20.10 -28.66
CA ARG A 110 -9.08 20.26 -30.12
C ARG A 110 -8.50 21.59 -30.54
N LEU A 111 -7.53 21.56 -31.44
CA LEU A 111 -6.98 22.76 -32.06
C LEU A 111 -7.42 22.82 -33.52
N LYS A 112 -8.13 23.88 -33.90
CA LYS A 112 -8.38 24.22 -35.30
C LYS A 112 -7.37 25.27 -35.76
N VAL A 113 -6.58 24.93 -36.76
CA VAL A 113 -5.59 25.81 -37.39
C VAL A 113 -6.15 26.30 -38.72
N GLY A 114 -6.21 27.62 -38.91
CA GLY A 114 -6.56 28.26 -40.17
C GLY A 114 -5.36 28.97 -40.76
N VAL A 115 -5.11 28.80 -42.06
CA VAL A 115 -3.96 29.35 -42.77
C VAL A 115 -4.41 30.10 -44.01
N LYS A 116 -4.00 31.37 -44.09
CA LYS A 116 -4.24 32.24 -45.23
C LYS A 116 -2.90 32.62 -45.88
N VAL A 117 -2.55 31.93 -46.96
CA VAL A 117 -1.27 32.13 -47.67
C VAL A 117 -1.26 33.43 -48.47
N THR A 118 -2.34 33.72 -49.21
CA THR A 118 -2.52 34.97 -49.95
C THR A 118 -3.94 35.51 -49.77
N LYS A 119 -4.21 36.75 -50.20
CA LYS A 119 -5.57 37.33 -50.13
C LYS A 119 -6.60 36.58 -50.98
N LEU A 120 -6.15 35.95 -52.06
CA LEU A 120 -6.98 35.30 -53.08
C LEU A 120 -7.04 33.78 -52.92
N ALA A 121 -6.10 33.17 -52.18
CA ALA A 121 -6.13 31.75 -51.90
C ALA A 121 -7.27 31.39 -50.93
N PRO A 122 -7.89 30.20 -51.08
CA PRO A 122 -8.85 29.70 -50.12
C PRO A 122 -8.20 29.53 -48.74
N LEU A 123 -9.00 29.63 -47.69
CA LEU A 123 -8.55 29.38 -46.32
C LEU A 123 -8.28 27.88 -46.16
N LEU A 124 -7.03 27.50 -45.92
CA LEU A 124 -6.68 26.14 -45.53
C LEU A 124 -6.99 25.96 -44.05
N THR A 125 -7.59 24.84 -43.68
CA THR A 125 -8.00 24.57 -42.30
C THR A 125 -7.69 23.13 -41.95
N ASP A 126 -7.11 22.92 -40.77
CA ASP A 126 -6.83 21.60 -40.23
C ASP A 126 -7.27 21.53 -38.75
N VAL A 127 -7.55 20.32 -38.26
CA VAL A 127 -8.03 20.09 -36.90
C VAL A 127 -7.23 18.98 -36.23
N TYR A 128 -6.55 19.36 -35.16
CA TYR A 128 -5.83 18.47 -34.26
C TYR A 128 -6.73 18.11 -33.09
N SER A 129 -6.66 16.86 -32.64
CA SER A 129 -7.38 16.36 -31.47
C SER A 129 -6.45 15.50 -30.64
N THR A 130 -6.43 15.70 -29.32
CA THR A 130 -5.63 14.92 -28.39
C THR A 130 -6.37 14.80 -27.06
N ASP A 131 -6.34 13.61 -26.48
CA ASP A 131 -6.91 13.36 -25.16
C ASP A 131 -5.87 13.66 -24.10
N VAL A 132 -6.23 14.48 -23.13
CA VAL A 132 -5.39 14.84 -21.98
C VAL A 132 -6.04 14.36 -20.70
N GLN A 133 -5.23 13.79 -19.81
CA GLN A 133 -5.65 13.34 -18.50
C GLN A 133 -5.13 14.30 -17.44
N VAL A 134 -6.01 15.11 -16.88
CA VAL A 134 -5.67 16.02 -15.79
C VAL A 134 -5.76 15.28 -14.47
N LEU A 135 -4.68 15.34 -13.69
CA LEU A 135 -4.49 14.62 -12.44
C LEU A 135 -4.21 15.60 -11.30
N ASP A 136 -4.74 15.30 -10.12
CA ASP A 136 -4.41 16.01 -8.89
C ASP A 136 -3.05 15.56 -8.35
N ALA A 137 -2.23 16.55 -7.99
CA ALA A 137 -0.93 16.32 -7.36
C ALA A 137 -1.07 15.81 -5.92
N ILE A 138 -0.11 14.98 -5.51
CA ILE A 138 -0.01 14.47 -4.16
C ILE A 138 0.47 15.61 -3.26
N LYS A 139 -0.41 16.14 -2.42
CA LYS A 139 -0.12 17.27 -1.52
C LYS A 139 0.13 16.84 -0.08
N ASN A 140 -0.48 15.73 0.33
CA ASN A 140 -0.45 15.29 1.72
C ASN A 140 -0.52 13.75 1.83
N ILE A 141 0.13 13.25 2.87
CA ILE A 141 0.00 11.86 3.35
C ILE A 141 -0.34 11.98 4.84
N GLU A 142 -1.48 11.43 5.24
CA GLU A 142 -1.97 11.52 6.61
C GLU A 142 -2.09 10.12 7.21
N MET A 143 -1.45 9.88 8.37
CA MET A 143 -1.65 8.64 9.12
C MET A 143 -2.88 8.76 10.02
N LYS A 144 -3.87 7.89 9.81
CA LYS A 144 -5.05 7.75 10.68
C LYS A 144 -4.87 6.54 11.58
N GLY A 145 -4.85 6.77 12.89
CA GLY A 145 -4.68 5.70 13.87
C GLY A 145 -4.65 6.19 15.32
N PRO A 146 -4.55 5.26 16.28
CA PRO A 146 -4.36 5.60 17.70
C PRO A 146 -3.03 6.33 17.94
N SER A 147 -2.93 7.03 19.07
CA SER A 147 -1.70 7.73 19.48
C SER A 147 -0.55 6.78 19.82
N ASP A 148 -0.87 5.58 20.35
CA ASP A 148 0.11 4.56 20.70
C ASP A 148 -0.32 3.17 20.21
N TYR A 149 0.67 2.34 19.91
CA TYR A 149 0.51 0.94 19.51
C TYR A 149 1.14 0.01 20.54
N GLU A 150 0.79 -1.28 20.50
CA GLU A 150 1.31 -2.28 21.45
C GLU A 150 2.22 -3.31 20.76
N VAL A 151 3.25 -3.76 21.46
CA VAL A 151 4.13 -4.85 20.99
C VAL A 151 3.38 -6.17 20.87
N SER A 152 3.84 -7.02 19.95
CA SER A 152 3.36 -8.39 19.73
C SER A 152 1.87 -8.50 19.35
N GLN A 153 1.27 -7.41 18.88
CA GLN A 153 -0.05 -7.39 18.26
C GLN A 153 0.06 -7.10 16.77
N ASN A 154 -0.79 -7.72 15.97
CA ASN A 154 -0.90 -7.38 14.54
C ASN A 154 -1.68 -6.06 14.42
N THR A 155 -0.96 -4.98 14.14
CA THR A 155 -1.50 -3.62 14.06
C THR A 155 -1.72 -3.22 12.61
N GLY A 156 -2.91 -2.70 12.31
CA GLY A 156 -3.24 -2.12 11.02
C GLY A 156 -3.02 -0.61 11.04
N LEU A 157 -2.10 -0.11 10.22
CA LEU A 157 -1.86 1.31 10.00
C LEU A 157 -2.60 1.75 8.74
N ALA A 158 -3.34 2.85 8.83
CA ALA A 158 -4.07 3.42 7.69
C ALA A 158 -3.45 4.77 7.30
N PHE A 159 -3.00 4.90 6.06
CA PHE A 159 -2.52 6.16 5.50
C PHE A 159 -3.48 6.65 4.43
N HIS A 160 -4.01 7.85 4.63
CA HIS A 160 -4.75 8.58 3.63
C HIS A 160 -3.78 9.34 2.74
N VAL A 161 -3.93 9.21 1.43
CA VAL A 161 -3.06 9.84 0.45
C VAL A 161 -3.93 10.59 -0.54
N ASP A 162 -3.66 11.88 -0.70
CA ASP A 162 -4.32 12.73 -1.68
C ASP A 162 -3.70 12.55 -3.07
N GLY A 163 -4.40 13.04 -4.10
CA GLY A 163 -3.95 13.00 -5.50
C GLY A 163 -4.63 11.91 -6.32
N SER A 164 -4.48 11.99 -7.64
CA SER A 164 -5.16 11.07 -8.56
C SER A 164 -4.41 9.74 -8.67
N PRO A 165 -5.12 8.59 -8.59
CA PRO A 165 -4.56 7.27 -8.81
C PRO A 165 -4.29 7.00 -10.31
N PRO A 166 -3.45 5.99 -10.65
CA PRO A 166 -2.76 5.08 -9.73
C PRO A 166 -1.60 5.74 -8.98
N LEU A 167 -1.44 5.39 -7.70
CA LEU A 167 -0.33 5.85 -6.86
C LEU A 167 0.67 4.72 -6.67
N TRP A 168 1.95 4.98 -6.95
CA TRP A 168 3.07 4.10 -6.62
C TRP A 168 3.60 4.46 -5.24
N VAL A 169 3.40 3.56 -4.27
CA VAL A 169 3.86 3.73 -2.90
C VAL A 169 5.06 2.84 -2.64
N CYS A 170 6.11 3.44 -2.10
CA CYS A 170 7.34 2.81 -1.68
C CYS A 170 7.48 3.08 -0.17
N TRP A 171 7.35 2.06 0.67
CA TRP A 171 7.34 2.21 2.12
C TRP A 171 8.31 1.25 2.81
N ARG A 172 8.85 1.66 3.96
CA ARG A 172 9.74 0.83 4.78
C ARG A 172 9.74 1.27 6.25
N PHE A 173 9.79 0.31 7.16
CA PHE A 173 10.01 0.59 8.58
C PHE A 173 11.51 0.70 8.86
N LEU A 174 11.89 1.75 9.58
CA LEU A 174 13.27 1.99 10.03
C LEU A 174 13.43 1.58 11.49
N PRO A 175 14.34 0.64 11.81
CA PRO A 175 14.70 0.36 13.19
C PRO A 175 15.40 1.58 13.78
N ASN A 176 14.93 2.07 14.93
CA ASN A 176 15.46 3.23 15.64
C ASN A 176 15.51 4.54 14.82
N CYS A 177 14.69 4.67 13.78
CA CYS A 177 14.63 5.88 12.95
C CYS A 177 15.95 6.29 12.27
N VAL A 178 16.85 5.32 12.03
CA VAL A 178 18.10 5.57 11.31
C VAL A 178 17.87 5.28 9.82
N PRO A 179 18.15 6.23 8.91
CA PRO A 179 18.00 6.00 7.48
C PRO A 179 19.04 4.98 7.00
N ASP A 180 18.56 3.89 6.40
CA ASP A 180 19.41 2.90 5.73
C ASP A 180 19.58 3.29 4.26
N ALA A 181 20.80 3.57 3.84
CA ALA A 181 21.13 3.92 2.45
C ALA A 181 21.18 2.69 1.51
N THR A 182 21.23 1.48 2.07
CA THR A 182 21.36 0.22 1.34
C THR A 182 20.05 -0.58 1.24
N GLY A 183 19.07 -0.26 2.09
CA GLY A 183 17.77 -0.93 2.14
C GLY A 183 16.78 -0.43 1.09
N GLY A 184 16.24 -1.35 0.28
CA GLY A 184 15.09 -1.09 -0.59
C GLY A 184 13.78 -0.88 0.18
N CYS A 185 12.72 -0.50 -0.53
CA CYS A 185 11.37 -0.36 0.04
C CYS A 185 10.42 -1.40 -0.55
N THR A 186 9.29 -1.60 0.14
CA THR A 186 8.19 -2.39 -0.41
C THR A 186 7.37 -1.52 -1.36
N LEU A 187 7.28 -1.93 -2.63
CA LEU A 187 6.47 -1.24 -3.63
C LEU A 187 5.02 -1.76 -3.58
N THR A 188 4.05 -0.85 -3.64
CA THR A 188 2.62 -1.17 -3.68
C THR A 188 1.91 -0.16 -4.58
N MET A 189 1.05 -0.64 -5.49
CA MET A 189 0.17 0.24 -6.28
C MET A 189 -1.18 0.42 -5.57
N LEU A 190 -1.64 1.67 -5.51
CA LEU A 190 -2.95 2.04 -4.98
C LEU A 190 -3.83 2.63 -6.08
N TYR A 191 -5.03 2.09 -6.19
CA TYR A 191 -6.09 2.62 -7.06
C TYR A 191 -7.09 3.50 -6.31
N GLY A 192 -6.89 3.68 -5.00
CA GLY A 192 -7.68 4.57 -4.15
C GLY A 192 -6.78 5.41 -3.27
N ASN A 193 -7.38 6.09 -2.29
CA ASN A 193 -6.73 7.08 -1.43
C ASN A 193 -6.32 6.54 -0.05
N MET A 194 -6.37 5.22 0.17
CA MET A 194 -6.09 4.62 1.47
C MET A 194 -5.14 3.43 1.33
N LEU A 195 -3.95 3.56 1.91
CA LEU A 195 -3.01 2.48 2.12
C LEU A 195 -3.28 1.83 3.48
N ARG A 196 -3.37 0.49 3.52
CA ARG A 196 -3.42 -0.26 4.77
C ARG A 196 -2.20 -1.14 4.89
N LEU A 197 -1.42 -0.94 5.95
CA LEU A 197 -0.23 -1.73 6.25
C LEU A 197 -0.48 -2.53 7.52
N ASN A 198 -0.20 -3.83 7.48
CA ASN A 198 -0.21 -4.67 8.67
C ASN A 198 1.23 -4.86 9.16
N HIS A 199 1.48 -4.58 10.44
CA HIS A 199 2.79 -4.73 11.04
C HIS A 199 2.69 -5.18 12.50
N THR A 200 3.65 -6.00 12.92
CA THR A 200 3.78 -6.48 14.30
C THR A 200 5.08 -5.96 14.88
N PHE A 201 4.97 -4.99 15.79
CA PHE A 201 6.14 -4.43 16.47
C PHE A 201 6.70 -5.39 17.51
N THR A 202 8.02 -5.61 17.49
CA THR A 202 8.71 -6.54 18.40
C THR A 202 9.37 -5.87 19.60
N SER A 203 9.51 -4.53 19.56
CA SER A 203 10.17 -3.74 20.60
C SER A 203 9.41 -2.46 20.91
N THR A 204 9.55 -1.98 22.14
CA THR A 204 8.95 -0.72 22.61
C THR A 204 9.80 0.48 22.22
N GLY A 205 9.18 1.65 22.08
CA GLY A 205 9.85 2.90 21.76
C GLY A 205 9.29 3.54 20.49
N VAL A 206 10.06 4.45 19.90
CA VAL A 206 9.70 5.13 18.65
C VAL A 206 10.21 4.32 17.47
N HIS A 207 9.31 3.99 16.56
CA HIS A 207 9.60 3.38 15.26
C HIS A 207 9.27 4.38 14.17
N CYS A 208 10.08 4.44 13.11
CA CYS A 208 9.81 5.34 11.99
C CYS A 208 9.37 4.55 10.76
N LEU A 209 8.41 5.10 10.02
CA LEU A 209 7.99 4.60 8.72
C LEU A 209 8.28 5.67 7.67
N ASP A 210 9.20 5.36 6.77
CA ASP A 210 9.40 6.16 5.57
C ASP A 210 8.39 5.73 4.51
N ILE A 211 7.75 6.70 3.88
CA ILE A 211 6.83 6.48 2.77
C ILE A 211 7.10 7.50 1.66
N SER A 212 7.31 7.00 0.45
CA SER A 212 7.39 7.76 -0.78
C SER A 212 6.19 7.39 -1.64
N VAL A 213 5.39 8.37 -2.01
CA VAL A 213 4.25 8.21 -2.93
C VAL A 213 4.54 9.00 -4.19
N ARG A 214 4.28 8.38 -5.34
CA ARG A 214 4.40 9.01 -6.66
C ARG A 214 3.13 8.75 -7.47
N ASN A 215 2.73 9.71 -8.30
CA ASN A 215 1.84 9.49 -9.44
C ASN A 215 2.53 10.00 -10.72
N GLU A 216 1.81 10.07 -11.85
CA GLU A 216 2.42 10.46 -13.13
C GLU A 216 2.94 11.91 -13.13
N ILE A 217 2.34 12.78 -12.29
CA ILE A 217 2.63 14.22 -12.33
C ILE A 217 3.37 14.75 -11.09
N SER A 218 3.42 13.99 -9.98
CA SER A 218 4.01 14.45 -8.71
C SER A 218 4.61 13.31 -7.88
N LYS A 219 5.48 13.68 -6.93
CA LYS A 219 6.08 12.77 -5.94
C LYS A 219 6.16 13.47 -4.58
N LEU A 220 5.78 12.77 -3.51
CA LEU A 220 5.88 13.23 -2.13
C LEU A 220 6.52 12.17 -1.24
N GLU A 221 7.45 12.59 -0.40
CA GLU A 221 8.13 11.74 0.58
C GLU A 221 7.83 12.25 1.99
N SER A 222 7.58 11.34 2.93
CA SER A 222 7.30 11.66 4.32
C SER A 222 7.81 10.55 5.25
N SER A 223 8.06 10.89 6.51
CA SER A 223 8.46 9.95 7.55
C SER A 223 7.57 10.11 8.77
N PHE A 224 6.98 9.02 9.23
CA PHE A 224 6.04 8.99 10.36
C PHE A 224 6.69 8.36 11.57
N SER A 225 6.59 9.03 12.73
CA SER A 225 7.01 8.48 14.02
C SER A 225 5.84 7.77 14.70
N ILE A 226 6.04 6.51 15.07
CA ILE A 226 5.04 5.62 15.66
C ILE A 226 5.54 5.21 17.04
N TYR A 227 4.78 5.55 18.09
CA TYR A 227 5.12 5.18 19.46
C TYR A 227 4.50 3.83 19.84
N VAL A 228 5.34 2.92 20.33
CA VAL A 228 4.94 1.55 20.70
C VAL A 228 5.23 1.29 22.17
N LYS A 229 4.21 0.90 22.92
CA LYS A 229 4.28 0.59 24.35
C LYS A 229 4.19 -0.92 24.62
N ARG A 230 4.60 -1.30 25.83
CA ARG A 230 4.44 -2.67 26.32
C ARG A 230 2.96 -2.94 26.61
N ASN A 231 2.46 -4.10 26.18
CA ASN A 231 1.15 -4.58 26.59
C ASN A 231 1.18 -4.97 28.08
N ASN A 232 0.71 -4.07 28.94
CA ASN A 232 0.65 -4.30 30.39
C ASN A 232 -0.58 -5.12 30.82
N ASN A 233 -1.58 -5.27 29.94
CA ASN A 233 -2.83 -5.96 30.27
C ASN A 233 -2.60 -7.46 30.49
N ALA A 234 -1.71 -8.08 29.71
CA ALA A 234 -1.36 -9.50 29.88
C ALA A 234 -0.81 -9.81 31.28
N HIS A 235 0.06 -8.93 31.81
CA HIS A 235 0.58 -9.07 33.16
C HIS A 235 -0.50 -8.84 34.22
N MET A 236 -1.40 -7.86 34.01
CA MET A 236 -2.49 -7.58 34.94
C MET A 236 -3.47 -8.75 35.05
N PHE A 237 -3.88 -9.35 33.92
CA PHE A 237 -4.75 -10.53 33.93
C PHE A 237 -4.09 -11.72 34.63
N PHE A 238 -2.80 -11.96 34.39
CA PHE A 238 -2.05 -13.00 35.08
C PHE A 238 -2.01 -12.77 36.60
N ILE A 239 -1.72 -11.54 37.05
CA ILE A 239 -1.69 -11.18 38.47
C ILE A 239 -3.07 -11.35 39.11
N LEU A 240 -4.15 -10.90 38.44
CA LEU A 240 -5.53 -11.06 38.91
C LEU A 240 -5.92 -12.54 39.05
N SER A 241 -5.58 -13.37 38.06
CA SER A 241 -5.81 -14.82 38.12
C SER A 241 -5.04 -15.48 39.26
N CYS A 242 -3.76 -15.13 39.45
CA CYS A 242 -2.96 -15.64 40.57
C CYS A 242 -3.53 -15.20 41.93
N ALA A 243 -3.94 -13.94 42.07
CA ALA A 243 -4.54 -13.43 43.30
C ALA A 243 -5.86 -14.15 43.62
N ALA A 244 -6.70 -14.43 42.62
CA ALA A 244 -7.95 -15.17 42.80
C ALA A 244 -7.70 -16.62 43.28
N ILE A 245 -6.70 -17.30 42.71
CA ILE A 245 -6.31 -18.65 43.15
C ILE A 245 -5.80 -18.62 44.59
N LEU A 246 -4.92 -17.67 44.92
CA LEU A 246 -4.40 -17.53 46.28
C LEU A 246 -5.54 -17.27 47.29
N LEU A 247 -6.46 -16.36 47.00
CA LEU A 247 -7.62 -16.09 47.85
C LEU A 247 -8.51 -17.33 48.04
N ALA A 248 -8.74 -18.11 46.98
CA ALA A 248 -9.49 -19.36 47.08
C ALA A 248 -8.77 -20.39 47.97
N THR A 249 -7.45 -20.53 47.82
CA THR A 249 -6.65 -21.45 48.65
C THR A 249 -6.63 -21.04 50.12
N PHE A 250 -6.43 -19.75 50.43
CA PHE A 250 -6.48 -19.25 51.80
C PHE A 250 -7.86 -19.42 52.43
N SER A 251 -8.93 -19.18 51.67
CA SER A 251 -10.30 -19.42 52.13
C SER A 251 -10.55 -20.89 52.45
N PHE A 252 -10.06 -21.79 51.59
CA PHE A 252 -10.16 -23.23 51.82
C PHE A 252 -9.36 -23.68 53.05
N ILE A 253 -8.13 -23.19 53.21
CA ILE A 253 -7.30 -23.45 54.40
C ILE A 253 -7.97 -22.92 55.66
N ALA A 254 -8.53 -21.70 55.65
CA ALA A 254 -9.25 -21.13 56.78
C ALA A 254 -10.47 -21.98 57.15
N VAL A 255 -11.24 -22.48 56.16
CA VAL A 255 -12.37 -23.38 56.42
C VAL A 255 -11.91 -24.70 57.05
N ILE A 256 -10.77 -25.26 56.65
CA ILE A 256 -10.26 -26.50 57.23
C ILE A 256 -9.65 -26.28 58.62
N ALA A 257 -8.83 -25.24 58.78
CA ALA A 257 -8.10 -24.96 60.02
C ALA A 257 -9.00 -24.38 61.11
N CYS A 258 -9.99 -23.56 60.74
CA CYS A 258 -10.95 -22.97 61.67
C CYS A 258 -12.25 -23.78 61.79
N ARG A 259 -12.38 -24.93 61.09
CA ARG A 259 -13.48 -25.85 61.36
C ARG A 259 -13.32 -26.37 62.79
N PRO A 260 -14.26 -26.07 63.71
CA PRO A 260 -14.19 -26.63 65.05
C PRO A 260 -14.24 -28.15 64.90
N ARG A 261 -13.16 -28.80 65.36
CA ARG A 261 -13.09 -30.25 65.45
C ARG A 261 -14.20 -30.66 66.40
N HIS A 262 -15.36 -31.03 65.87
CA HIS A 262 -16.42 -31.67 66.63
C HIS A 262 -15.81 -32.96 67.18
N GLN A 263 -15.29 -32.91 68.40
CA GLN A 263 -15.08 -34.09 69.20
C GLN A 263 -16.48 -34.66 69.39
N ASN A 264 -16.85 -35.64 68.55
CA ASN A 264 -17.93 -36.54 68.89
C ASN A 264 -17.51 -37.21 70.19
N ARG A 265 -18.10 -36.72 71.29
CA ARG A 265 -18.16 -37.40 72.57
C ARG A 265 -18.86 -38.72 72.30
N THR A 266 -18.08 -39.75 71.97
CA THR A 266 -18.56 -41.13 72.08
C THR A 266 -18.95 -41.32 73.54
N GLN A 267 -20.22 -41.67 73.77
CA GLN A 267 -20.68 -42.17 75.05
C GLN A 267 -19.71 -43.27 75.48
N ILE A 268 -19.07 -43.06 76.63
CA ILE A 268 -18.42 -44.12 77.37
C ILE A 268 -19.55 -45.10 77.74
N ALA A 269 -19.65 -46.19 76.99
CA ALA A 269 -20.31 -47.37 77.49
C ALA A 269 -19.46 -47.86 78.68
N THR A 270 -20.02 -47.71 79.88
CA THR A 270 -19.56 -48.40 81.08
C THR A 270 -19.68 -49.90 80.87
N SER A 271 -18.62 -50.54 80.41
CA SER A 271 -18.36 -51.96 80.66
C SER A 271 -16.89 -52.30 80.41
N SER A 272 -16.07 -52.17 81.45
CA SER A 272 -14.95 -53.08 81.71
C SER A 272 -14.44 -52.80 83.12
N ASN A 273 -14.89 -53.63 84.06
CA ASN A 273 -14.23 -53.76 85.35
C ASN A 273 -12.86 -54.40 85.10
N ALA A 274 -11.82 -53.59 84.94
CA ALA A 274 -10.45 -54.07 85.09
C ALA A 274 -10.19 -54.19 86.59
N VAL A 275 -10.39 -55.38 87.15
CA VAL A 275 -9.94 -55.72 88.50
C VAL A 275 -8.43 -55.77 88.48
N PHE A 276 -7.79 -54.78 89.12
CA PHE A 276 -6.36 -54.73 89.31
C PHE A 276 -6.01 -55.55 90.57
N LEU A 277 -5.68 -56.82 90.40
CA LEU A 277 -5.04 -57.59 91.47
C LEU A 277 -3.54 -57.31 91.43
N LYS A 278 -3.10 -56.43 92.32
CA LYS A 278 -1.69 -56.27 92.66
C LYS A 278 -1.32 -57.42 93.61
N ASN A 279 -0.71 -58.49 93.08
CA ASN A 279 0.12 -59.36 93.90
C ASN A 279 1.54 -58.76 93.90
N ASP A 280 1.92 -58.19 95.03
CA ASP A 280 3.33 -58.04 95.36
C ASP A 280 3.84 -59.46 95.67
N ASP A 281 4.68 -59.99 94.78
CA ASP A 281 5.97 -60.64 95.09
C ASP A 281 6.37 -61.66 94.03
N SER A 282 7.66 -61.57 93.66
CA SER A 282 8.50 -62.60 93.03
C SER A 282 8.40 -62.82 91.51
N GLU A 283 9.46 -62.34 90.84
CA GLU A 283 10.18 -62.91 89.69
C GLU A 283 9.41 -63.66 88.59
N GLY A 284 9.47 -63.10 87.37
CA GLY A 284 9.43 -63.89 86.14
C GLY A 284 8.41 -63.42 85.08
N HIS A 285 8.91 -62.68 84.10
CA HIS A 285 8.38 -62.56 82.72
C HIS A 285 6.86 -62.36 82.55
N SER A 286 6.41 -61.10 82.57
CA SER A 286 5.05 -60.73 82.15
C SER A 286 4.94 -60.74 80.61
N ARG A 287 4.44 -61.84 80.03
CA ARG A 287 3.97 -61.88 78.63
C ARG A 287 2.60 -61.22 78.54
N ILE A 288 2.47 -60.21 77.68
CA ILE A 288 1.19 -59.56 77.39
C ILE A 288 0.45 -60.39 76.34
N PHE A 289 -0.70 -60.95 76.70
CA PHE A 289 -1.63 -61.58 75.75
C PHE A 289 -2.66 -60.53 75.31
N PHE A 290 -2.64 -60.18 74.02
CA PHE A 290 -3.73 -59.43 73.39
C PHE A 290 -4.64 -60.42 72.65
N ASN A 291 -5.86 -60.60 73.15
CA ASN A 291 -6.90 -61.35 72.45
C ASN A 291 -7.71 -60.36 71.59
N PHE A 292 -7.57 -60.45 70.26
CA PHE A 292 -8.36 -59.65 69.32
C PHE A 292 -9.55 -60.48 68.82
N ASN A 293 -10.76 -60.13 69.27
CA ASN A 293 -11.98 -60.56 68.57
C ASN A 293 -12.17 -59.67 67.34
N ALA A 294 -11.78 -60.18 66.18
CA ALA A 294 -12.03 -59.55 64.89
C ALA A 294 -13.52 -59.69 64.51
N GLN A 295 -14.24 -58.58 64.42
CA GLN A 295 -15.59 -58.56 63.85
C GLN A 295 -15.48 -58.53 62.32
N ARG A 296 -15.86 -59.67 61.74
CA ARG A 296 -15.89 -60.02 60.31
C ARG A 296 -16.72 -59.02 59.49
N GLY A 297 -16.06 -58.28 58.60
CA GLY A 297 -16.67 -57.64 57.42
C GLY A 297 -16.09 -58.29 56.16
N GLU A 298 -16.94 -58.93 55.38
CA GLU A 298 -16.59 -59.70 54.18
C GLU A 298 -15.84 -58.86 53.14
N LYS A 299 -14.69 -59.37 52.69
CA LYS A 299 -14.00 -58.92 51.47
C LYS A 299 -14.13 -60.06 50.45
N GLU A 300 -14.71 -59.76 49.31
CA GLU A 300 -14.59 -60.59 48.11
C GLU A 300 -13.26 -60.26 47.40
N PRO A 301 -12.47 -61.25 46.92
CA PRO A 301 -11.18 -60.98 46.30
C PRO A 301 -11.31 -60.99 44.78
N LEU A 302 -10.74 -59.99 44.09
CA LEU A 302 -10.43 -60.10 42.67
C LEU A 302 -8.96 -59.77 42.41
N LEU A 303 -8.24 -60.86 42.16
CA LEU A 303 -6.97 -61.09 41.45
C LEU A 303 -6.20 -59.85 40.97
N LEU A 304 -5.09 -59.59 41.67
CA LEU A 304 -3.95 -58.86 41.12
C LEU A 304 -2.97 -59.90 40.55
N GLN A 305 -2.85 -59.94 39.22
CA GLN A 305 -1.88 -60.81 38.55
C GLN A 305 -0.49 -60.14 38.64
N LEU A 306 0.42 -60.78 39.39
CA LEU A 306 1.84 -60.44 39.42
C LEU A 306 2.49 -60.75 38.07
N GLY A 307 3.11 -59.75 37.45
CA GLY A 307 4.28 -59.93 36.59
C GLY A 307 5.53 -59.63 37.43
N ALA A 308 6.36 -60.65 37.65
CA ALA A 308 7.60 -60.56 38.42
C ALA A 308 8.74 -59.91 37.60
N PRO A 309 9.81 -59.44 38.28
CA PRO A 309 10.85 -58.58 37.72
C PRO A 309 12.05 -59.38 37.21
N TYR A 310 12.74 -58.90 36.18
CA TYR A 310 14.18 -59.17 36.00
C TYR A 310 14.89 -57.98 35.37
N SER A 311 16.00 -57.65 36.02
CA SER A 311 17.07 -56.74 35.60
C SER A 311 17.76 -57.17 34.32
N SER A 312 17.95 -56.25 33.38
CA SER A 312 19.27 -55.74 32.96
C SER A 312 19.10 -54.53 32.04
#